data_AF-A0A7S3KYG5-F1
#
_entry.id   AF-A0A7S3KYG5-F1
#
_cell.length_a   1.000
_cell.length_b   1.000
_cell.length_c   1.000
_cell.angle_alpha   90.00
_cell.angle_beta   90.00
_cell.angle_gamma   90.00
#
_symmetry.space_group_name_H-M   'P 1'
#
loop_
_entity.id
_entity.type
_entity.pdbx_description
1 polymer ?
#
loop_
_entity_poly.entity_id
_entity_poly.type
_entity_poly.pdbx_seq_one_letter_code
_entity_poly.pdbx_strand_id
1 'polypeptide(L)'
;MWNEIYHNVTTRDMRRRLASQSAWRWMILLVLLGGLYHIVGVSTDAWAMDTVDDAVVEHEILPPLLHHQSKQQQQPLHNKEVSCGGHWEPSCDKCPRGNGASWCNGECMWKDNACIDRPSYVHPEYHQLLKQYPFQPVVTEKGEYVNIILVRSPFQHGRQAQMYDKYKDEILFLGISSFESYPLNSPNPYSKNFSNDEYRGLFPGFLTMMPHPESYFAPHVKTILLSESDFNLDGPLQFGQKFANAPKLYDFTFSGTDQDVHNNCVGWSSYAKNWTFTLEALKIMCSDEFNLKGVLVATKDKSGKVACTIPKECQGKMIQTTFLGQDEFFTYLAKSKFAFLPQVYDASPRVSTQALSMNVPLLMNDNIVGGWKYINQRTGEFFHDIHDFKQSLRRLLDRIDHYKPREYVTESWGNANVGPQFLKFVQDNWPDRVTIPEGTKWLKPAGA
;
A
#
# COMPACT_ATOMS: atom_id res chain seq x y z
N MET A 1 54.70 12.42 20.38
CA MET A 1 55.36 13.75 20.30
C MET A 1 54.67 14.48 19.17
N TRP A 2 53.57 15.21 19.43
CA TRP A 2 53.54 16.62 19.88
C TRP A 2 54.25 17.55 18.89
N ASN A 3 53.47 18.28 18.07
CA ASN A 3 53.23 19.75 18.12
C ASN A 3 54.42 20.53 17.52
N GLU A 4 54.32 21.62 16.75
CA GLU A 4 53.40 22.76 16.59
C GLU A 4 53.85 23.47 15.27
N ILE A 5 53.17 24.43 14.62
CA ILE A 5 52.96 25.82 15.06
C ILE A 5 51.85 26.48 14.22
N TYR A 6 51.04 27.25 14.97
CA TYR A 6 49.91 28.16 14.69
C TYR A 6 50.11 29.33 13.71
N HIS A 7 49.01 29.85 13.12
CA HIS A 7 48.50 31.20 13.45
C HIS A 7 47.06 31.52 12.95
N ASN A 8 46.32 32.19 13.83
CA ASN A 8 44.94 32.71 13.78
C ASN A 8 44.69 33.81 12.73
N VAL A 9 43.44 33.94 12.23
CA VAL A 9 42.74 35.24 12.12
C VAL A 9 41.23 35.07 12.38
N THR A 10 40.73 35.96 13.24
CA THR A 10 39.42 36.08 13.86
C THR A 10 38.38 36.84 13.03
N THR A 11 37.11 36.54 13.29
CA THR A 11 35.89 37.25 12.87
C THR A 11 35.61 38.52 13.70
N ARG A 12 35.47 39.70 13.06
CA ARG A 12 34.45 40.77 13.32
C ARG A 12 34.78 42.08 12.57
N ASP A 13 33.73 42.89 12.38
CA ASP A 13 33.62 44.25 11.79
C ASP A 13 33.57 44.31 10.25
N MET A 14 32.63 45.01 9.59
CA MET A 14 32.11 46.34 9.90
C MET A 14 30.73 46.62 9.23
N ARG A 15 29.93 47.47 9.88
CA ARG A 15 28.62 48.00 9.44
C ARG A 15 28.74 49.15 8.41
N ARG A 16 27.65 49.31 7.63
CA ARG A 16 27.07 50.54 7.02
C ARG A 16 27.71 51.14 5.75
N ARG A 17 26.90 51.26 4.68
CA ARG A 17 26.34 52.54 4.18
C ARG A 17 25.10 52.32 3.29
N LEU A 18 24.22 53.32 3.31
CA LEU A 18 22.83 53.39 2.82
C LEU A 18 22.69 54.32 1.61
N ALA A 19 21.51 54.23 0.96
CA ALA A 19 20.81 55.19 0.08
C ALA A 19 21.20 55.17 -1.42
N SER A 20 20.27 55.23 -2.40
CA SER A 20 19.04 56.03 -2.46
C SER A 20 17.93 55.49 -3.40
N GLN A 21 16.65 55.60 -2.95
CA GLN A 21 15.42 56.16 -3.59
C GLN A 21 14.99 55.68 -5.01
N SER A 22 13.72 55.52 -5.42
CA SER A 22 12.35 55.70 -4.86
C SER A 22 11.32 55.46 -6.00
N ALA A 23 10.16 54.83 -5.74
CA ALA A 23 8.84 55.03 -6.41
C ALA A 23 7.88 53.87 -6.02
N TRP A 24 7.15 53.97 -4.90
CA TRP A 24 5.77 54.47 -4.77
C TRP A 24 4.64 53.59 -5.37
N ARG A 25 3.81 53.10 -4.45
CA ARG A 25 2.52 52.40 -4.58
C ARG A 25 1.42 53.31 -5.12
N TRP A 26 0.50 52.73 -5.92
CA TRP A 26 -0.96 52.98 -6.08
C TRP A 26 -1.44 51.86 -7.06
N MET A 27 -2.61 51.21 -7.06
CA MET A 27 -3.93 51.41 -6.46
C MET A 27 -4.74 50.08 -6.56
N ILE A 28 -5.85 49.99 -5.83
CA ILE A 28 -6.74 48.84 -5.56
C ILE A 28 -8.08 48.94 -6.36
N LEU A 29 -8.77 47.79 -6.58
CA LEU A 29 -10.19 47.57 -7.02
C LEU A 29 -10.54 47.87 -8.50
N LEU A 30 -11.36 47.14 -9.29
CA LEU A 30 -12.53 46.22 -9.17
C LEU A 30 -12.52 45.27 -10.41
N VAL A 31 -13.07 44.04 -10.42
CA VAL A 31 -14.46 43.66 -10.78
C VAL A 31 -14.50 42.11 -10.73
N LEU A 32 -15.10 41.47 -9.70
CA LEU A 32 -16.39 40.76 -9.74
C LEU A 32 -16.83 40.24 -11.12
N LEU A 33 -16.74 38.94 -11.40
CA LEU A 33 -17.69 38.19 -12.25
C LEU A 33 -17.34 36.67 -12.29
N GLY A 34 -18.31 35.83 -11.90
CA GLY A 34 -18.41 34.39 -12.19
C GLY A 34 -17.47 33.48 -11.37
N GLY A 35 -17.89 32.39 -10.76
CA GLY A 35 -19.06 31.55 -10.93
C GLY A 35 -18.66 30.14 -10.44
N LEU A 36 -19.61 29.44 -9.83
CA LEU A 36 -19.60 28.06 -9.35
C LEU A 36 -18.51 27.14 -9.94
N TYR A 37 -17.84 26.33 -9.12
CA TYR A 37 -17.55 24.94 -9.47
C TYR A 37 -17.48 24.00 -8.25
N HIS A 38 -17.89 22.78 -8.54
CA HIS A 38 -18.20 21.64 -7.70
C HIS A 38 -17.13 21.16 -6.72
N ILE A 39 -17.64 20.64 -5.59
CA ILE A 39 -16.99 19.66 -4.72
C ILE A 39 -16.64 18.42 -5.57
N VAL A 40 -15.35 18.15 -5.73
CA VAL A 40 -14.84 16.84 -6.16
C VAL A 40 -14.08 16.26 -4.97
N GLY A 41 -14.51 15.07 -4.55
CA GLY A 41 -13.93 14.32 -3.45
C GLY A 41 -12.44 14.07 -3.66
N VAL A 42 -11.68 14.39 -2.62
CA VAL A 42 -10.25 14.09 -2.54
C VAL A 42 -10.12 12.58 -2.30
N SER A 43 -9.68 11.87 -3.34
CA SER A 43 -9.11 10.53 -3.24
C SER A 43 -7.86 10.60 -2.35
N THR A 44 -7.92 9.98 -1.17
CA THR A 44 -6.76 9.77 -0.31
C THR A 44 -6.29 8.34 -0.51
N ASP A 45 -5.27 8.14 -1.35
CA ASP A 45 -4.44 6.93 -1.31
C ASP A 45 -3.09 7.24 -1.97
N ALA A 46 -2.19 7.77 -1.15
CA ALA A 46 -0.76 7.81 -1.41
C ALA A 46 -0.06 7.60 -0.06
N TRP A 47 0.05 6.34 0.36
CA TRP A 47 0.85 5.98 1.54
C TRP A 47 2.33 6.05 1.14
N ALA A 48 2.88 7.24 1.27
CA ALA A 48 4.32 7.50 1.26
C ALA A 48 4.96 6.85 2.50
N MET A 49 5.99 6.04 2.28
CA MET A 49 6.92 5.61 3.33
C MET A 49 7.90 6.75 3.56
N ASP A 50 7.67 7.56 4.59
CA ASP A 50 8.64 8.55 5.05
C ASP A 50 9.69 7.86 5.93
N THR A 51 10.94 7.91 5.48
CA THR A 51 12.14 7.55 6.22
C THR A 51 12.46 8.66 7.23
N VAL A 52 12.64 8.33 8.50
CA VAL A 52 13.09 9.28 9.54
C VAL A 52 14.61 9.16 9.67
N ASP A 53 15.31 10.24 9.36
CA ASP A 53 16.74 10.43 9.68
C ASP A 53 16.88 10.86 11.15
N ASP A 54 17.67 10.11 11.92
CA ASP A 54 18.04 10.44 13.30
C ASP A 54 19.13 11.52 13.32
N ALA A 55 18.80 12.72 13.80
CA ALA A 55 19.77 13.74 14.20
C ALA A 55 19.66 13.99 15.70
N VAL A 56 20.69 13.58 16.42
CA VAL A 56 20.91 13.81 17.86
C VAL A 56 21.11 15.30 18.13
N VAL A 57 20.30 15.89 19.01
CA VAL A 57 20.54 17.23 19.57
C VAL A 57 20.59 17.11 21.09
N GLU A 58 21.71 17.54 21.66
CA GLU A 58 21.98 17.63 23.10
C GLU A 58 21.03 18.65 23.77
N HIS A 59 20.47 18.27 24.92
CA HIS A 59 19.66 19.16 25.76
C HIS A 59 20.51 19.82 26.86
N GLU A 60 20.61 21.14 26.83
CA GLU A 60 21.07 21.95 27.96
C GLU A 60 20.00 22.05 29.06
N ILE A 61 20.44 21.93 30.31
CA ILE A 61 19.65 21.92 31.54
C ILE A 61 19.41 23.36 32.01
N LEU A 62 18.15 23.73 32.28
CA LEU A 62 17.80 24.94 33.04
C LEU A 62 17.09 24.59 34.37
N PRO A 63 17.33 25.36 35.46
CA PRO A 63 16.96 25.02 36.83
C PRO A 63 15.48 25.30 37.18
N PRO A 64 14.96 24.75 38.30
CA PRO A 64 13.53 24.68 38.58
C PRO A 64 13.00 25.99 39.20
N LEU A 65 11.83 26.44 38.74
CA LEU A 65 11.06 27.51 39.37
C LEU A 65 9.88 26.94 40.17
N LEU A 66 9.71 27.56 41.33
CA LEU A 66 8.85 27.19 42.46
C LEU A 66 7.35 27.18 42.18
N HIS A 67 6.68 26.37 42.99
CA HIS A 67 5.23 26.19 43.11
C HIS A 67 4.38 27.46 43.02
N HIS A 68 3.43 27.43 42.09
CA HIS A 68 2.13 28.07 42.29
C HIS A 68 1.02 27.04 42.05
N GLN A 69 0.38 26.64 43.13
CA GLN A 69 -0.80 25.78 43.13
C GLN A 69 -1.97 26.56 42.48
N SER A 70 -2.32 26.22 41.24
CA SER A 70 -3.63 26.57 40.69
C SER A 70 -4.57 25.39 40.91
N LYS A 71 -5.70 25.68 41.57
CA LYS A 71 -6.81 24.75 41.80
C LYS A 71 -7.26 24.17 40.46
N GLN A 72 -7.05 22.88 40.24
CA GLN A 72 -7.69 22.14 39.15
C GLN A 72 -9.19 22.07 39.46
N GLN A 73 -9.96 22.96 38.84
CA GLN A 73 -11.37 22.69 38.59
C GLN A 73 -11.44 21.56 37.57
N GLN A 74 -12.09 20.46 37.96
CA GLN A 74 -12.51 19.39 37.07
C GLN A 74 -13.28 20.01 35.91
N GLN A 75 -12.74 19.92 34.70
CA GLN A 75 -13.51 20.20 33.48
C GLN A 75 -14.59 19.12 33.37
N PRO A 76 -15.88 19.49 33.23
CA PRO A 76 -16.93 18.50 32.98
C PRO A 76 -16.65 17.80 31.64
N LEU A 77 -16.90 16.49 31.61
CA LEU A 77 -16.87 15.67 30.41
C LEU A 77 -17.61 16.40 29.29
N HIS A 78 -16.90 16.62 28.18
CA HIS A 78 -17.45 17.18 26.95
C HIS A 78 -18.74 16.42 26.60
N ASN A 79 -19.86 17.13 26.54
CA ASN A 79 -21.17 16.55 26.20
C ASN A 79 -21.04 15.97 24.79
N LYS A 80 -20.92 14.65 24.68
CA LYS A 80 -20.59 13.97 23.43
C LYS A 80 -21.85 13.94 22.56
N GLU A 81 -22.02 14.96 21.72
CA GLU A 81 -23.08 14.99 20.71
C GLU A 81 -22.82 13.90 19.65
N VAL A 82 -23.88 13.34 19.09
CA VAL A 82 -23.84 12.38 17.98
C VAL A 82 -24.12 13.09 16.66
N SER A 83 -23.42 12.66 15.61
CA SER A 83 -23.71 13.14 14.26
C SER A 83 -24.86 12.36 13.64
N CYS A 84 -25.96 13.04 13.31
CA CYS A 84 -27.11 12.46 12.62
C CYS A 84 -26.96 12.43 11.08
N GLY A 85 -25.76 12.69 10.55
CA GLY A 85 -25.45 12.71 9.11
C GLY A 85 -25.83 14.00 8.37
N GLY A 86 -25.99 15.10 9.11
CA GLY A 86 -26.32 16.42 8.56
C GLY A 86 -26.64 17.47 9.64
N HIS A 87 -26.90 17.01 10.86
CA HIS A 87 -27.01 17.81 12.08
C HIS A 87 -26.45 17.01 13.27
N TRP A 88 -26.44 17.64 14.44
CA TRP A 88 -25.94 17.04 15.69
C TRP A 88 -27.04 17.03 16.75
N GLU A 89 -27.01 16.01 17.61
CA GLU A 89 -27.95 15.81 18.71
C GLU A 89 -27.25 15.24 19.95
N PRO A 90 -27.84 15.34 21.15
CA PRO A 90 -27.31 14.68 22.34
C PRO A 90 -27.31 13.15 22.26
N SER A 91 -28.17 12.56 21.41
CA SER A 91 -28.33 11.11 21.25
C SER A 91 -29.10 10.76 19.98
N CYS A 92 -28.93 9.52 19.47
CA CYS A 92 -29.51 9.13 18.20
C CYS A 92 -31.05 9.17 18.18
N ASP A 93 -31.73 8.93 19.30
CA ASP A 93 -33.19 9.00 19.38
C ASP A 93 -33.75 10.42 19.09
N LYS A 94 -32.92 11.46 19.17
CA LYS A 94 -33.31 12.85 18.86
C LYS A 94 -33.13 13.23 17.40
N CYS A 95 -32.28 12.52 16.65
CA CYS A 95 -32.01 12.80 15.24
C CYS A 95 -33.26 12.95 14.35
N PRO A 96 -34.35 12.17 14.53
CA PRO A 96 -35.47 12.23 13.60
C PRO A 96 -36.16 13.59 13.55
N ARG A 97 -36.27 14.30 14.68
CA ARG A 97 -37.02 15.58 14.82
C ARG A 97 -38.39 15.59 14.11
N GLY A 98 -39.10 14.46 14.09
CA GLY A 98 -40.37 14.29 13.39
C GLY A 98 -40.28 13.92 11.89
N ASN A 99 -39.09 13.86 11.30
CA ASN A 99 -38.82 13.50 9.90
C ASN A 99 -38.51 11.99 9.69
N GLY A 100 -38.49 11.21 10.77
CA GLY A 100 -38.32 9.76 10.72
C GLY A 100 -36.96 9.30 10.17
N ALA A 101 -36.96 8.16 9.48
CA ALA A 101 -35.75 7.47 8.98
C ALA A 101 -34.81 8.36 8.17
N SER A 102 -35.35 9.31 7.41
CA SER A 102 -34.58 10.19 6.53
C SER A 102 -33.58 11.08 7.28
N TRP A 103 -33.77 11.31 8.58
CA TRP A 103 -32.92 12.15 9.42
C TRP A 103 -32.04 11.36 10.39
N CYS A 104 -32.03 10.04 10.27
CA CYS A 104 -31.24 9.15 11.12
C CYS A 104 -30.05 8.55 10.37
N ASN A 105 -28.91 9.24 10.40
CA ASN A 105 -27.69 8.83 9.68
C ASN A 105 -26.43 9.13 10.52
N GLY A 106 -25.25 9.17 9.89
CA GLY A 106 -23.99 9.49 10.54
C GLY A 106 -23.57 8.38 11.51
N GLU A 107 -23.48 8.73 12.79
CA GLU A 107 -23.20 7.81 13.90
C GLU A 107 -24.45 7.02 14.34
N CYS A 108 -25.61 7.31 13.75
CA CYS A 108 -26.88 6.66 14.05
C CYS A 108 -27.35 5.76 12.89
N MET A 109 -28.32 4.89 13.20
CA MET A 109 -29.04 4.11 12.19
C MET A 109 -30.51 3.97 12.53
N TRP A 110 -31.36 3.96 11.49
CA TRP A 110 -32.79 3.71 11.65
C TRP A 110 -33.05 2.21 11.70
N LYS A 111 -33.65 1.71 12.79
CA LYS A 111 -34.03 0.31 12.97
C LYS A 111 -35.31 0.23 13.79
N ASP A 112 -36.22 -0.66 13.40
CA ASP A 112 -37.47 -0.92 14.13
C ASP A 112 -38.29 0.35 14.47
N ASN A 113 -38.37 1.27 13.50
CA ASN A 113 -39.05 2.57 13.61
C ASN A 113 -38.48 3.53 14.68
N ALA A 114 -37.23 3.33 15.07
CA ALA A 114 -36.47 4.20 15.96
C ALA A 114 -35.12 4.57 15.34
N CYS A 115 -34.57 5.71 15.76
CA CYS A 115 -33.20 6.06 15.49
C CYS A 115 -32.34 5.66 16.69
N ILE A 116 -31.40 4.74 16.46
CA ILE A 116 -30.54 4.17 17.51
C ILE A 116 -29.07 4.45 17.18
N ASP A 117 -28.23 4.33 18.19
CA ASP A 117 -26.78 4.36 18.01
C ASP A 117 -26.39 3.26 17.02
N ARG A 118 -25.57 3.62 16.04
CA ARG A 118 -25.02 2.60 15.13
C ARG A 118 -24.09 1.72 15.97
N PRO A 119 -24.30 0.40 16.00
CA PRO A 119 -23.43 -0.50 16.76
C PRO A 119 -21.99 -0.36 16.25
N SER A 120 -21.06 -0.13 17.17
CA SER A 120 -19.64 -0.29 16.88
C SER A 120 -19.32 -1.78 16.86
N TYR A 121 -18.89 -2.28 15.71
CA TYR A 121 -18.44 -3.66 15.55
C TYR A 121 -16.94 -3.81 15.81
N VAL A 122 -16.31 -2.81 16.42
CA VAL A 122 -14.88 -2.79 16.73
C VAL A 122 -14.62 -2.33 18.15
N HIS A 123 -13.50 -2.80 18.70
CA HIS A 123 -12.98 -2.36 20.00
C HIS A 123 -12.71 -0.84 20.03
N PRO A 124 -12.91 -0.12 21.17
CA PRO A 124 -12.72 1.34 21.25
C PRO A 124 -11.34 1.85 20.80
N GLU A 125 -10.29 1.05 21.02
CA GLU A 125 -8.91 1.39 20.64
C GLU A 125 -8.57 1.02 19.18
N TYR A 126 -9.49 0.38 18.45
CA TYR A 126 -9.23 -0.18 17.11
C TYR A 126 -8.59 0.85 16.17
N HIS A 127 -9.16 2.05 16.07
CA HIS A 127 -8.63 3.11 15.21
C HIS A 127 -7.27 3.66 15.66
N GLN A 128 -6.91 3.53 16.94
CA GLN A 128 -5.58 3.90 17.42
C GLN A 128 -4.53 2.87 16.96
N LEU A 129 -4.90 1.58 16.87
CA LEU A 129 -4.03 0.55 16.30
C LEU A 129 -3.78 0.81 14.82
N LEU A 130 -4.78 1.21 14.04
CA LEU A 130 -4.66 1.44 12.59
C LEU A 130 -3.67 2.56 12.21
N LYS A 131 -3.20 3.36 13.18
CA LYS A 131 -2.11 4.33 12.98
C LYS A 131 -0.74 3.66 12.85
N GLN A 132 -0.64 2.35 13.07
CA GLN A 132 0.59 1.57 12.95
C GLN A 132 0.62 0.83 11.61
N TYR A 133 1.72 0.94 10.87
CA TYR A 133 1.87 0.37 9.53
C TYR A 133 1.49 -1.12 9.38
N PRO A 134 1.84 -2.03 10.33
CA PRO A 134 1.50 -3.45 10.19
C PRO A 134 0.01 -3.76 10.32
N PHE A 135 -0.78 -2.90 10.96
CA PHE A 135 -2.17 -3.16 11.32
C PHE A 135 -3.11 -2.65 10.23
N GLN A 136 -3.60 -3.57 9.40
CA GLN A 136 -4.56 -3.30 8.34
C GLN A 136 -5.97 -3.71 8.79
N PRO A 137 -6.97 -2.83 8.66
CA PRO A 137 -8.32 -3.16 9.08
C PRO A 137 -9.04 -4.05 8.07
N VAL A 138 -10.06 -4.76 8.55
CA VAL A 138 -11.00 -5.54 7.72
C VAL A 138 -12.34 -4.82 7.67
N VAL A 139 -12.93 -4.76 6.48
CA VAL A 139 -14.24 -4.14 6.22
C VAL A 139 -15.19 -5.09 5.51
N THR A 140 -16.49 -4.85 5.67
CA THR A 140 -17.56 -5.51 4.89
C THR A 140 -17.65 -4.94 3.47
N GLU A 141 -18.52 -5.49 2.64
CA GLU A 141 -18.85 -4.92 1.32
C GLU A 141 -19.39 -3.49 1.38
N LYS A 142 -19.94 -3.07 2.52
CA LYS A 142 -20.48 -1.73 2.76
C LYS A 142 -19.47 -0.76 3.36
N GLY A 143 -18.22 -1.21 3.57
CA GLY A 143 -17.17 -0.41 4.19
C GLY A 143 -17.28 -0.32 5.73
N GLU A 144 -18.09 -1.17 6.35
CA GLU A 144 -18.19 -1.22 7.82
C GLU A 144 -17.00 -1.97 8.39
N TYR A 145 -16.32 -1.38 9.38
CA TYR A 145 -15.22 -2.05 10.06
C TYR A 145 -15.72 -3.23 10.89
N VAL A 146 -14.92 -4.29 10.93
CA VAL A 146 -15.16 -5.49 11.73
C VAL A 146 -13.98 -5.64 12.70
N ASN A 147 -14.20 -6.19 13.90
CA ASN A 147 -13.19 -6.33 14.98
C ASN A 147 -12.04 -7.32 14.68
N ILE A 148 -11.47 -7.23 13.49
CA ILE A 148 -10.40 -8.04 12.95
C ILE A 148 -9.31 -7.09 12.45
N ILE A 149 -8.06 -7.35 12.83
CA ILE A 149 -6.90 -6.65 12.28
C ILE A 149 -6.02 -7.68 11.56
N LEU A 150 -5.71 -7.40 10.31
CA LEU A 150 -4.71 -8.13 9.55
C LEU A 150 -3.33 -7.55 9.87
N VAL A 151 -2.37 -8.41 10.20
CA VAL A 151 -0.96 -8.04 10.40
C VAL A 151 -0.20 -8.38 9.12
N ARG A 152 0.12 -7.35 8.34
CA ARG A 152 0.64 -7.47 6.96
C ARG A 152 2.17 -7.40 6.83
N SER A 153 2.85 -7.13 7.94
CA SER A 153 4.31 -7.01 8.00
C SER A 153 4.82 -7.31 9.41
N PRO A 154 6.13 -7.59 9.58
CA PRO A 154 6.73 -7.72 10.91
C PRO A 154 6.57 -6.45 11.74
N PHE A 155 6.54 -6.60 13.06
CA PHE A 155 6.59 -5.45 13.96
C PHE A 155 7.93 -4.71 13.80
N GLN A 156 7.84 -3.41 13.52
CA GLN A 156 8.99 -2.54 13.28
C GLN A 156 9.67 -2.10 14.58
N HIS A 157 8.94 -2.10 15.70
CA HIS A 157 9.43 -1.69 17.01
C HIS A 157 8.56 -2.26 18.14
N GLY A 158 9.11 -2.32 19.37
CA GLY A 158 8.49 -2.99 20.52
C GLY A 158 7.07 -2.50 20.89
N ARG A 159 6.75 -1.22 20.61
CA ARG A 159 5.38 -0.70 20.84
C ARG A 159 4.30 -1.46 20.07
N GLN A 160 4.59 -1.95 18.86
CA GLN A 160 3.60 -2.70 18.06
C GLN A 160 3.34 -4.08 18.67
N ALA A 161 4.38 -4.76 19.14
CA ALA A 161 4.25 -6.02 19.88
C ALA A 161 3.43 -5.82 21.18
N GLN A 162 3.72 -4.75 21.93
CA GLN A 162 2.97 -4.40 23.14
C GLN A 162 1.49 -4.12 22.86
N MET A 163 1.18 -3.44 21.74
CA MET A 163 -0.21 -3.20 21.32
C MET A 163 -0.93 -4.50 20.96
N TYR A 164 -0.26 -5.40 20.22
CA TYR A 164 -0.80 -6.73 19.96
C TYR A 164 -1.04 -7.50 21.26
N ASP A 165 -0.05 -7.61 22.14
CA ASP A 165 -0.17 -8.36 23.40
C ASP A 165 -1.28 -7.83 24.30
N LYS A 166 -1.48 -6.51 24.32
CA LYS A 166 -2.53 -5.88 25.12
C LYS A 166 -3.94 -6.21 24.62
N TYR A 167 -4.15 -6.30 23.31
CA TYR A 167 -5.50 -6.36 22.72
C TYR A 167 -5.82 -7.67 22.01
N LYS A 168 -4.89 -8.64 21.93
CA LYS A 168 -5.07 -9.89 21.19
C LYS A 168 -6.22 -10.78 21.64
N ASP A 169 -6.71 -10.59 22.86
CA ASP A 169 -7.87 -11.33 23.39
C ASP A 169 -9.20 -10.62 23.06
N GLU A 170 -9.15 -9.31 22.84
CA GLU A 170 -10.33 -8.46 22.57
C GLU A 170 -10.52 -8.15 21.08
N ILE A 171 -9.46 -8.22 20.27
CA ILE A 171 -9.46 -8.01 18.82
C ILE A 171 -8.91 -9.28 18.16
N LEU A 172 -9.55 -9.75 17.09
CA LEU A 172 -9.01 -10.88 16.33
C LEU A 172 -7.87 -10.41 15.43
N PHE A 173 -6.62 -10.70 15.80
CA PHE A 173 -5.49 -10.51 14.90
C PHE A 173 -5.28 -11.74 14.03
N LEU A 174 -5.18 -11.54 12.72
CA LEU A 174 -4.79 -12.58 11.76
C LEU A 174 -3.58 -12.09 10.98
N GLY A 175 -2.68 -12.97 10.57
CA GLY A 175 -1.62 -12.58 9.64
C GLY A 175 -2.11 -12.57 8.19
N ILE A 176 -1.46 -11.78 7.33
CA ILE A 176 -1.69 -11.81 5.88
C ILE A 176 -0.36 -11.67 5.12
N SER A 177 -0.17 -12.48 4.07
CA SER A 177 0.96 -12.33 3.15
C SER A 177 0.83 -10.99 2.41
N SER A 178 1.85 -10.13 2.50
CA SER A 178 1.84 -8.79 1.89
C SER A 178 3.25 -8.23 1.68
N PHE A 179 4.06 -8.16 2.74
CA PHE A 179 5.40 -7.56 2.71
C PHE A 179 6.50 -8.57 2.35
N GLU A 180 7.21 -8.36 1.23
CA GLU A 180 8.32 -9.21 0.79
C GLU A 180 8.01 -10.71 0.87
N SER A 181 8.65 -11.47 1.75
CA SER A 181 8.42 -12.90 1.97
C SER A 181 7.59 -13.23 3.22
N TYR A 182 7.03 -12.22 3.88
CA TYR A 182 6.27 -12.36 5.11
C TYR A 182 5.13 -13.41 4.98
N PRO A 183 5.03 -14.38 5.91
CA PRO A 183 5.60 -14.39 7.28
C PRO A 183 6.99 -15.00 7.42
N LEU A 184 7.67 -15.33 6.32
CA LEU A 184 9.06 -15.73 6.36
C LEU A 184 9.96 -14.50 6.47
N ASN A 185 11.13 -14.71 7.06
CA ASN A 185 12.19 -13.73 7.04
C ASN A 185 12.66 -13.50 5.60
N SER A 186 12.85 -12.23 5.26
CA SER A 186 13.34 -11.80 3.97
C SER A 186 14.86 -11.96 3.89
N PRO A 187 15.39 -12.57 2.81
CA PRO A 187 16.82 -12.58 2.56
C PRO A 187 17.33 -11.23 2.03
N ASN A 188 16.46 -10.22 1.92
CA ASN A 188 16.85 -8.86 1.60
C ASN A 188 17.76 -8.30 2.71
N PRO A 189 19.05 -7.99 2.42
CA PRO A 189 20.00 -7.54 3.43
C PRO A 189 19.66 -6.15 3.99
N TYR A 190 18.72 -5.43 3.36
CA TYR A 190 18.24 -4.13 3.81
C TYR A 190 16.96 -4.23 4.67
N SER A 191 16.39 -5.43 4.82
CA SER A 191 15.22 -5.68 5.67
C SER A 191 15.63 -6.09 7.08
N LYS A 192 14.75 -5.80 8.05
CA LYS A 192 14.92 -6.30 9.42
C LYS A 192 14.72 -7.82 9.44
N ASN A 193 15.66 -8.52 10.07
CA ASN A 193 15.59 -9.95 10.30
C ASN A 193 14.73 -10.29 11.53
N PHE A 194 14.06 -11.44 11.46
CA PHE A 194 13.32 -12.04 12.56
C PHE A 194 13.35 -13.57 12.42
N SER A 195 12.94 -14.29 13.46
CA SER A 195 12.87 -15.75 13.38
C SER A 195 11.70 -16.18 12.49
N ASN A 196 11.91 -17.14 11.60
CA ASN A 196 10.82 -17.70 10.80
C ASN A 196 9.68 -18.25 11.67
N ASP A 197 9.95 -18.70 12.90
CA ASP A 197 8.92 -19.24 13.79
C ASP A 197 8.01 -18.15 14.39
N GLU A 198 8.48 -16.91 14.46
CA GLU A 198 7.82 -15.82 15.17
C GLU A 198 6.39 -15.60 14.63
N TYR A 199 6.25 -15.20 13.37
CA TYR A 199 4.94 -14.87 12.79
C TYR A 199 4.17 -16.10 12.28
N ARG A 200 4.82 -17.27 12.18
CA ARG A 200 4.18 -18.53 11.79
C ARG A 200 3.42 -19.21 12.93
N GLY A 201 3.57 -18.72 14.17
CA GLY A 201 2.83 -19.20 15.34
C GLY A 201 2.14 -18.09 16.14
N LEU A 202 2.42 -16.81 15.87
CA LEU A 202 1.94 -15.69 16.67
C LEU A 202 0.41 -15.48 16.61
N PHE A 203 -0.19 -15.65 15.43
CA PHE A 203 -1.62 -15.40 15.23
C PHE A 203 -2.41 -16.70 15.19
N PRO A 204 -3.68 -16.71 15.65
CA PRO A 204 -4.53 -17.89 15.56
C PRO A 204 -4.84 -18.29 14.11
N GLY A 205 -4.73 -17.37 13.15
CA GLY A 205 -4.89 -17.69 11.74
C GLY A 205 -4.13 -16.77 10.80
N PHE A 206 -3.99 -17.22 9.54
CA PHE A 206 -3.18 -16.57 8.52
C PHE A 206 -3.77 -16.72 7.11
N LEU A 207 -3.89 -15.60 6.40
CA LEU A 207 -4.19 -15.55 4.96
C LEU A 207 -2.87 -15.62 4.20
N THR A 208 -2.55 -16.78 3.60
CA THR A 208 -1.23 -17.05 3.04
C THR A 208 -1.26 -17.43 1.57
N MET A 209 -0.19 -17.09 0.84
CA MET A 209 0.11 -17.57 -0.51
C MET A 209 1.14 -18.71 -0.55
N MET A 210 1.66 -19.11 0.61
CA MET A 210 2.64 -20.17 0.67
C MET A 210 2.00 -21.51 0.25
N PRO A 211 2.62 -22.26 -0.67
CA PRO A 211 2.17 -23.62 -0.98
C PRO A 211 2.33 -24.48 0.28
N HIS A 212 1.47 -25.50 0.46
CA HIS A 212 1.58 -26.45 1.59
C HIS A 212 1.74 -25.77 2.96
N PRO A 213 0.81 -24.87 3.36
CA PRO A 213 0.95 -24.06 4.57
C PRO A 213 1.16 -24.88 5.86
N GLU A 214 0.70 -26.13 5.90
CA GLU A 214 0.95 -27.10 6.98
C GLU A 214 2.43 -27.38 7.25
N SER A 215 3.30 -27.16 6.26
CA SER A 215 4.76 -27.31 6.39
C SER A 215 5.43 -26.08 7.02
N TYR A 216 4.71 -24.95 7.07
CA TYR A 216 5.24 -23.68 7.52
C TYR A 216 4.62 -23.24 8.85
N PHE A 217 3.31 -23.34 9.00
CA PHE A 217 2.62 -22.77 10.15
C PHE A 217 2.58 -23.74 11.34
N ALA A 218 2.56 -23.18 12.54
CA ALA A 218 2.36 -23.98 13.74
C ALA A 218 0.98 -24.68 13.69
N PRO A 219 0.83 -25.91 14.24
CA PRO A 219 -0.39 -26.71 14.06
C PRO A 219 -1.70 -26.05 14.53
N HIS A 220 -1.62 -25.09 15.46
CA HIS A 220 -2.80 -24.35 15.94
C HIS A 220 -3.26 -23.25 14.99
N VAL A 221 -2.41 -22.81 14.06
CA VAL A 221 -2.70 -21.69 13.15
C VAL A 221 -3.60 -22.18 12.02
N LYS A 222 -4.77 -21.56 11.90
CA LYS A 222 -5.69 -21.82 10.79
C LYS A 222 -5.23 -21.06 9.56
N THR A 223 -5.18 -21.71 8.40
CA THR A 223 -4.70 -21.08 7.17
C THR A 223 -5.73 -21.13 6.06
N ILE A 224 -5.76 -20.09 5.22
CA ILE A 224 -6.52 -20.05 3.97
C ILE A 224 -5.65 -19.48 2.85
N LEU A 225 -5.82 -20.00 1.63
CA LEU A 225 -5.08 -19.58 0.43
C LEU A 225 -5.60 -18.24 -0.11
N LEU A 226 -5.36 -17.16 0.65
CA LEU A 226 -5.71 -15.79 0.30
C LEU A 226 -4.55 -14.84 0.62
N SER A 227 -4.40 -13.76 -0.14
CA SER A 227 -3.55 -12.62 0.25
C SER A 227 -4.12 -11.29 -0.22
N GLU A 228 -3.42 -10.20 0.08
CA GLU A 228 -3.88 -8.85 -0.25
C GLU A 228 -4.12 -8.67 -1.77
N SER A 229 -3.32 -9.31 -2.62
CA SER A 229 -3.46 -9.23 -4.08
C SER A 229 -4.78 -9.82 -4.60
N ASP A 230 -5.39 -10.77 -3.89
CA ASP A 230 -6.67 -11.38 -4.29
C ASP A 230 -7.86 -10.41 -4.22
N PHE A 231 -7.72 -9.31 -3.50
CA PHE A 231 -8.75 -8.28 -3.30
C PHE A 231 -8.57 -7.07 -4.23
N ASN A 232 -7.37 -6.88 -4.81
CA ASN A 232 -6.95 -5.69 -5.58
C ASN A 232 -7.31 -5.72 -7.08
N LEU A 233 -8.53 -6.16 -7.45
CA LEU A 233 -8.93 -6.35 -8.86
C LEU A 233 -9.91 -5.30 -9.39
N ASP A 234 -10.85 -4.84 -8.57
CA ASP A 234 -12.04 -4.13 -9.05
C ASP A 234 -11.70 -2.77 -9.69
N GLY A 235 -10.83 -1.97 -9.04
CA GLY A 235 -10.37 -0.68 -9.58
C GLY A 235 -9.60 -0.84 -10.90
N PRO A 236 -8.55 -1.68 -10.97
CA PRO A 236 -7.84 -1.98 -12.21
C PRO A 236 -8.74 -2.53 -13.32
N LEU A 237 -9.74 -3.37 -12.99
CA LEU A 237 -10.70 -3.88 -13.96
C LEU A 237 -11.48 -2.74 -14.62
N GLN A 238 -12.05 -1.84 -13.82
CA GLN A 238 -12.78 -0.66 -14.31
C GLN A 238 -11.88 0.27 -15.13
N PHE A 239 -10.63 0.45 -14.70
CA PHE A 239 -9.64 1.22 -15.44
C PHE A 239 -9.34 0.56 -16.80
N GLY A 240 -8.97 -0.72 -16.81
CA GLY A 240 -8.61 -1.45 -18.01
C GLY A 240 -9.73 -1.61 -19.03
N GLN A 241 -11.00 -1.57 -18.60
CA GLN A 241 -12.14 -1.52 -19.51
C GLN A 241 -12.16 -0.23 -20.35
N LYS A 242 -11.77 0.91 -19.77
CA LYS A 242 -11.64 2.19 -20.50
C LYS A 242 -10.55 2.17 -21.56
N PHE A 243 -9.56 1.28 -21.40
CA PHE A 243 -8.40 1.13 -22.30
C PHE A 243 -8.48 -0.14 -23.17
N ALA A 244 -9.62 -0.84 -23.22
CA ALA A 244 -9.74 -2.11 -23.94
C ALA A 244 -9.33 -2.02 -25.41
N ASN A 245 -9.59 -0.87 -26.06
CA ASN A 245 -9.26 -0.61 -27.45
C ASN A 245 -8.04 0.33 -27.64
N ALA A 246 -7.30 0.60 -26.57
CA ALA A 246 -6.14 1.47 -26.66
C ALA A 246 -5.01 0.79 -27.45
N PRO A 247 -4.28 1.51 -28.31
CA PRO A 247 -3.14 0.95 -29.01
C PRO A 247 -2.06 0.51 -28.01
N LYS A 248 -1.47 -0.66 -28.26
CA LYS A 248 -0.31 -1.13 -27.50
C LYS A 248 0.93 -0.35 -27.97
N LEU A 249 1.42 0.55 -27.13
CA LEU A 249 2.56 1.44 -27.42
C LEU A 249 3.89 0.86 -26.96
N TYR A 250 3.84 -0.09 -26.02
CA TYR A 250 5.01 -0.69 -25.41
C TYR A 250 4.89 -2.20 -25.47
N ASP A 251 6.03 -2.90 -25.56
CA ASP A 251 6.03 -4.35 -25.46
C ASP A 251 5.82 -4.76 -24.01
N PHE A 252 6.48 -4.11 -23.05
CA PHE A 252 6.34 -4.44 -21.64
C PHE A 252 6.40 -3.24 -20.69
N THR A 253 5.80 -3.42 -19.51
CA THR A 253 6.02 -2.58 -18.33
C THR A 253 6.63 -3.41 -17.21
N PHE A 254 7.70 -2.90 -16.61
CA PHE A 254 8.26 -3.36 -15.34
C PHE A 254 7.80 -2.42 -14.22
N SER A 255 7.40 -2.99 -13.07
CA SER A 255 6.95 -2.23 -11.91
C SER A 255 8.02 -2.15 -10.82
N GLY A 256 8.73 -1.01 -10.77
CA GLY A 256 9.61 -0.65 -9.67
C GLY A 256 8.86 0.04 -8.52
N THR A 257 9.48 0.10 -7.34
CA THR A 257 8.97 0.78 -6.13
C THR A 257 9.92 1.88 -5.65
N ASP A 258 10.03 3.02 -6.35
CA ASP A 258 11.06 4.06 -6.10
C ASP A 258 12.45 3.44 -5.88
N GLN A 259 13.09 3.02 -6.98
CA GLN A 259 14.34 2.27 -6.92
C GLN A 259 15.44 3.07 -6.21
N ASP A 260 16.49 2.39 -5.76
CA ASP A 260 17.60 3.00 -5.02
C ASP A 260 18.55 3.79 -5.94
N VAL A 261 18.01 4.77 -6.68
CA VAL A 261 18.62 5.42 -7.84
C VAL A 261 19.95 6.10 -7.52
N HIS A 262 20.08 6.72 -6.34
CA HIS A 262 21.32 7.38 -5.93
C HIS A 262 22.46 6.40 -5.60
N ASN A 263 22.14 5.12 -5.39
CA ASN A 263 23.12 4.05 -5.25
C ASN A 263 23.11 3.12 -6.47
N ASN A 264 22.83 3.68 -7.66
CA ASN A 264 22.73 2.96 -8.93
C ASN A 264 21.79 1.73 -8.85
N CYS A 265 20.69 1.87 -8.11
CA CYS A 265 19.67 0.84 -7.93
C CYS A 265 20.26 -0.42 -7.27
N VAL A 266 21.00 -0.16 -6.19
CA VAL A 266 21.46 -1.13 -5.21
C VAL A 266 20.92 -0.69 -3.85
N GLY A 267 19.97 -1.46 -3.31
CA GLY A 267 19.32 -1.14 -2.05
C GLY A 267 18.06 -1.98 -1.85
N TRP A 268 17.22 -1.56 -0.91
CA TRP A 268 16.06 -2.36 -0.49
C TRP A 268 15.09 -2.58 -1.64
N SER A 269 14.72 -1.51 -2.35
CA SER A 269 13.72 -1.54 -3.42
C SER A 269 14.23 -2.31 -4.62
N SER A 270 15.50 -2.14 -4.97
CA SER A 270 16.13 -2.84 -6.08
C SER A 270 16.38 -4.30 -5.81
N TYR A 271 16.64 -4.69 -4.56
CA TYR A 271 16.64 -6.10 -4.17
C TYR A 271 15.24 -6.70 -4.28
N ALA A 272 14.23 -6.06 -3.68
CA ALA A 272 12.85 -6.54 -3.68
C ALA A 272 12.29 -6.71 -5.10
N LYS A 273 12.66 -5.83 -6.03
CA LYS A 273 12.24 -5.90 -7.44
C LYS A 273 13.18 -6.69 -8.35
N ASN A 274 14.17 -7.39 -7.77
CA ASN A 274 15.14 -8.22 -8.48
C ASN A 274 15.81 -7.47 -9.65
N TRP A 275 16.32 -6.28 -9.36
CA TRP A 275 16.88 -5.38 -10.36
C TRP A 275 18.12 -5.97 -11.05
N THR A 276 18.94 -6.74 -10.33
CA THR A 276 20.10 -7.42 -10.92
C THR A 276 19.69 -8.38 -12.04
N PHE A 277 18.72 -9.25 -11.80
CA PHE A 277 18.16 -10.10 -12.85
C PHE A 277 17.48 -9.29 -13.96
N THR A 278 16.78 -8.21 -13.60
CA THR A 278 16.15 -7.31 -14.57
C THR A 278 17.16 -6.81 -15.61
N LEU A 279 18.38 -6.44 -15.19
CA LEU A 279 19.44 -6.01 -16.11
C LEU A 279 19.90 -7.14 -17.06
N GLU A 280 19.93 -8.39 -16.61
CA GLU A 280 20.26 -9.54 -17.45
C GLU A 280 19.14 -9.84 -18.46
N ALA A 281 17.90 -9.89 -17.99
CA ALA A 281 16.72 -10.09 -18.81
C ALA A 281 16.58 -8.97 -19.87
N LEU A 282 16.89 -7.72 -19.51
CA LEU A 282 16.92 -6.59 -20.43
C LEU A 282 17.91 -6.76 -21.58
N LYS A 283 19.08 -7.37 -21.37
CA LYS A 283 20.02 -7.67 -22.46
C LYS A 283 19.39 -8.60 -23.51
N ILE A 284 18.58 -9.56 -23.08
CA ILE A 284 17.85 -10.47 -23.97
C ILE A 284 16.70 -9.72 -24.65
N MET A 285 15.84 -9.06 -23.88
CA MET A 285 14.67 -8.33 -24.39
C MET A 285 15.04 -7.24 -25.40
N CYS A 286 16.14 -6.53 -25.18
CA CYS A 286 16.61 -5.46 -26.06
C CYS A 286 17.55 -5.93 -27.17
N SER A 287 17.95 -7.20 -27.19
CA SER A 287 18.83 -7.75 -28.23
C SER A 287 18.21 -7.59 -29.63
N ASP A 288 19.02 -7.75 -30.68
CA ASP A 288 18.55 -7.67 -32.06
C ASP A 288 17.46 -8.71 -32.38
N GLU A 289 17.45 -9.83 -31.65
CA GLU A 289 16.46 -10.89 -31.84
C GLU A 289 15.05 -10.47 -31.42
N PHE A 290 14.90 -9.83 -30.25
CA PHE A 290 13.59 -9.47 -29.70
C PHE A 290 13.24 -8.00 -29.90
N ASN A 291 14.25 -7.13 -29.84
CA ASN A 291 14.15 -5.70 -30.09
C ASN A 291 12.99 -4.99 -29.34
N LEU A 292 12.72 -5.41 -28.10
CA LEU A 292 11.57 -4.92 -27.34
C LEU A 292 11.78 -3.49 -26.84
N LYS A 293 10.69 -2.74 -26.81
CA LYS A 293 10.57 -1.40 -26.21
C LYS A 293 9.72 -1.48 -24.95
N GLY A 294 10.21 -0.89 -23.87
CA GLY A 294 9.61 -1.10 -22.55
C GLY A 294 9.57 0.15 -21.68
N VAL A 295 8.80 0.04 -20.60
CA VAL A 295 8.68 1.06 -19.56
C VAL A 295 9.22 0.51 -18.27
N LEU A 296 10.19 1.21 -17.70
CA LEU A 296 10.86 0.88 -16.43
C LEU A 296 10.41 1.89 -15.38
N VAL A 297 9.37 1.51 -14.65
CA VAL A 297 8.69 2.42 -13.70
C VAL A 297 9.55 2.66 -12.46
N ALA A 298 9.60 3.90 -12.01
CA ALA A 298 10.30 4.34 -10.81
C ALA A 298 11.81 4.00 -10.80
N THR A 299 12.45 4.12 -11.96
CA THR A 299 13.91 3.94 -12.16
C THR A 299 14.65 5.27 -12.32
N LYS A 300 13.98 6.38 -12.00
CA LYS A 300 14.56 7.72 -11.86
C LYS A 300 14.24 8.30 -10.50
N ASP A 301 15.12 9.17 -10.03
CA ASP A 301 14.89 9.95 -8.83
C ASP A 301 13.67 10.89 -9.02
N LYS A 302 13.12 11.41 -7.92
CA LYS A 302 11.94 12.27 -7.96
C LYS A 302 12.13 13.55 -8.81
N SER A 303 13.38 14.00 -9.00
CA SER A 303 13.68 15.14 -9.87
C SER A 303 13.81 14.78 -11.36
N GLY A 304 13.88 13.49 -11.70
CA GLY A 304 14.05 12.98 -13.05
C GLY A 304 15.45 13.16 -13.64
N LYS A 305 16.43 13.57 -12.84
CA LYS A 305 17.80 13.91 -13.27
C LYS A 305 18.76 12.73 -13.18
N VAL A 306 18.53 11.83 -12.25
CA VAL A 306 19.36 10.63 -12.02
C VAL A 306 18.51 9.41 -12.35
N ALA A 307 19.11 8.40 -12.98
CA ALA A 307 18.44 7.19 -13.41
C ALA A 307 19.28 5.94 -13.08
N CYS A 308 18.61 4.81 -12.83
CA CYS A 308 19.30 3.51 -12.81
C CYS A 308 20.03 3.31 -14.13
N THR A 309 21.24 2.75 -14.08
CA THR A 309 21.92 2.29 -15.30
C THR A 309 21.13 1.16 -15.95
N ILE A 310 21.04 1.17 -17.29
CA ILE A 310 20.44 0.10 -18.10
C ILE A 310 21.46 -0.43 -19.13
N PRO A 311 21.28 -1.67 -19.64
CA PRO A 311 22.18 -2.21 -20.66
C PRO A 311 22.24 -1.34 -21.92
N LYS A 312 23.41 -1.31 -22.58
CA LYS A 312 23.63 -0.50 -23.79
C LYS A 312 22.68 -0.89 -24.93
N GLU A 313 22.31 -2.16 -25.02
CA GLU A 313 21.41 -2.72 -26.01
C GLU A 313 20.00 -2.10 -25.91
N CYS A 314 19.65 -1.60 -24.73
CA CYS A 314 18.37 -0.95 -24.43
C CYS A 314 18.35 0.56 -24.68
N GLN A 315 19.48 1.17 -25.08
CA GLN A 315 19.53 2.61 -25.36
C GLN A 315 18.54 2.98 -26.47
N GLY A 316 17.71 3.98 -26.22
CA GLY A 316 16.65 4.41 -27.13
C GLY A 316 15.42 3.48 -27.20
N LYS A 317 15.41 2.38 -26.44
CA LYS A 317 14.29 1.41 -26.38
C LYS A 317 13.47 1.51 -25.10
N MET A 318 14.01 2.12 -24.04
CA MET A 318 13.39 2.18 -22.71
C MET A 318 12.89 3.56 -22.34
N ILE A 319 11.68 3.62 -21.78
CA ILE A 319 11.20 4.76 -21.01
C ILE A 319 11.49 4.48 -19.53
N GLN A 320 12.35 5.30 -18.92
CA GLN A 320 12.56 5.30 -17.47
C GLN A 320 11.76 6.44 -16.84
N THR A 321 10.94 6.14 -15.84
CA THR A 321 10.07 7.12 -15.16
C THR A 321 10.52 7.39 -13.73
N THR A 322 10.07 8.49 -13.16
CA THR A 322 10.04 8.70 -11.70
C THR A 322 9.00 7.76 -11.07
N PHE A 323 8.83 7.82 -9.75
CA PHE A 323 7.62 7.28 -9.12
C PHE A 323 6.37 7.87 -9.78
N LEU A 324 5.35 7.04 -10.00
CA LEU A 324 4.13 7.39 -10.73
C LEU A 324 2.91 7.29 -9.82
N GLY A 325 1.92 8.14 -10.07
CA GLY A 325 0.56 7.93 -9.55
C GLY A 325 -0.07 6.67 -10.17
N GLN A 326 -1.09 6.13 -9.49
CA GLN A 326 -1.69 4.85 -9.89
C GLN A 326 -2.29 4.86 -11.31
N ASP A 327 -3.05 5.90 -11.67
CA ASP A 327 -3.65 6.01 -13.01
C ASP A 327 -2.61 6.13 -14.13
N GLU A 328 -1.48 6.80 -13.87
CA GLU A 328 -0.40 6.91 -14.85
C GLU A 328 0.31 5.57 -15.02
N PHE A 329 0.59 4.87 -13.92
CA PHE A 329 1.12 3.51 -13.96
C PHE A 329 0.18 2.57 -14.72
N PHE A 330 -1.12 2.60 -14.42
CA PHE A 330 -2.12 1.78 -15.12
C PHE A 330 -2.23 2.14 -16.60
N THR A 331 -2.03 3.40 -16.97
CA THR A 331 -1.97 3.80 -18.39
C THR A 331 -0.82 3.12 -19.11
N TYR A 332 0.40 3.11 -18.54
CA TYR A 332 1.54 2.38 -19.12
C TYR A 332 1.26 0.89 -19.22
N LEU A 333 0.73 0.29 -18.15
CA LEU A 333 0.43 -1.12 -18.08
C LEU A 333 -0.63 -1.53 -19.12
N ALA A 334 -1.75 -0.81 -19.19
CA ALA A 334 -2.82 -1.07 -20.15
C ALA A 334 -2.37 -0.89 -21.62
N LYS A 335 -1.39 -0.02 -21.88
CA LYS A 335 -0.79 0.18 -23.21
C LYS A 335 0.42 -0.73 -23.48
N SER A 336 0.76 -1.65 -22.56
CA SER A 336 1.80 -2.66 -22.76
C SER A 336 1.22 -3.98 -23.26
N LYS A 337 2.00 -4.74 -24.03
CA LYS A 337 1.60 -6.09 -24.45
C LYS A 337 1.63 -7.08 -23.29
N PHE A 338 2.63 -7.02 -22.42
CA PHE A 338 2.72 -7.82 -21.20
C PHE A 338 3.30 -7.03 -20.02
N ALA A 339 3.15 -7.58 -18.80
CA ALA A 339 3.82 -7.08 -17.61
C ALA A 339 5.01 -7.98 -17.26
N PHE A 340 6.16 -7.39 -16.97
CA PHE A 340 7.38 -8.12 -16.58
C PHE A 340 7.58 -8.06 -15.07
N LEU A 341 7.52 -9.21 -14.41
CA LEU A 341 7.53 -9.35 -12.95
C LEU A 341 8.67 -10.30 -12.50
N PRO A 342 9.90 -9.78 -12.35
CA PRO A 342 11.07 -10.59 -12.02
C PRO A 342 11.29 -10.85 -10.54
N GLN A 343 10.52 -10.21 -9.67
CA GLN A 343 10.68 -10.32 -8.24
C GLN A 343 10.47 -11.75 -7.73
N VAL A 344 11.27 -12.13 -6.74
CA VAL A 344 11.21 -13.43 -6.05
C VAL A 344 10.53 -13.25 -4.69
N TYR A 345 10.98 -12.27 -3.91
CA TYR A 345 10.46 -12.01 -2.56
C TYR A 345 9.28 -11.06 -2.60
N ASP A 346 8.15 -11.57 -3.09
CA ASP A 346 6.86 -10.88 -3.14
C ASP A 346 5.75 -11.90 -2.86
N ALA A 347 5.27 -11.91 -1.61
CA ALA A 347 4.30 -12.86 -1.10
C ALA A 347 2.86 -12.51 -1.52
N SER A 348 2.64 -11.33 -2.11
CA SER A 348 1.33 -10.87 -2.53
C SER A 348 1.45 -9.82 -3.65
N PRO A 349 1.89 -10.21 -4.86
CA PRO A 349 2.21 -9.28 -5.94
C PRO A 349 0.94 -8.62 -6.49
N ARG A 350 0.58 -7.46 -5.94
CA ARG A 350 -0.61 -6.69 -6.36
C ARG A 350 -0.56 -6.34 -7.86
N VAL A 351 0.62 -6.07 -8.40
CA VAL A 351 0.79 -5.76 -9.82
C VAL A 351 0.34 -6.92 -10.71
N SER A 352 0.47 -8.17 -10.26
CA SER A 352 0.00 -9.34 -11.02
C SER A 352 -1.50 -9.27 -11.25
N THR A 353 -2.30 -9.14 -10.18
CA THR A 353 -3.76 -9.11 -10.29
C THR A 353 -4.25 -7.82 -10.96
N GLN A 354 -3.58 -6.70 -10.76
CA GLN A 354 -3.86 -5.44 -11.44
C GLN A 354 -3.67 -5.55 -12.96
N ALA A 355 -2.53 -6.07 -13.41
CA ALA A 355 -2.23 -6.28 -14.83
C ALA A 355 -3.22 -7.26 -15.48
N LEU A 356 -3.45 -8.41 -14.84
CA LEU A 356 -4.38 -9.42 -15.36
C LEU A 356 -5.80 -8.87 -15.50
N SER A 357 -6.27 -8.11 -14.51
CA SER A 357 -7.60 -7.45 -14.55
C SER A 357 -7.69 -6.41 -15.68
N MET A 358 -6.58 -5.76 -16.02
CA MET A 358 -6.50 -4.87 -17.18
C MET A 358 -6.35 -5.60 -18.52
N ASN A 359 -6.42 -6.93 -18.53
CA ASN A 359 -6.22 -7.79 -19.68
C ASN A 359 -4.79 -7.75 -20.23
N VAL A 360 -3.79 -7.69 -19.34
CA VAL A 360 -2.37 -7.70 -19.69
C VAL A 360 -1.75 -9.00 -19.16
N PRO A 361 -1.25 -9.89 -20.04
CA PRO A 361 -0.59 -11.13 -19.62
C PRO A 361 0.74 -10.86 -18.92
N LEU A 362 1.22 -11.85 -18.17
CA LEU A 362 2.41 -11.73 -17.33
C LEU A 362 3.58 -12.56 -17.88
N LEU A 363 4.79 -12.03 -17.74
CA LEU A 363 6.03 -12.79 -17.72
C LEU A 363 6.57 -12.73 -16.29
N MET A 364 6.43 -13.82 -15.53
CA MET A 364 6.67 -13.82 -14.09
C MET A 364 7.74 -14.83 -13.69
N ASN A 365 8.55 -14.49 -12.69
CA ASN A 365 9.51 -15.42 -12.11
C ASN A 365 8.77 -16.54 -11.36
N ASP A 366 9.12 -17.81 -11.58
CA ASP A 366 8.49 -18.96 -10.93
C ASP A 366 8.98 -19.20 -9.49
N ASN A 367 10.11 -18.59 -9.11
CA ASN A 367 10.62 -18.62 -7.75
C ASN A 367 9.87 -17.66 -6.81
N ILE A 368 8.88 -16.91 -7.32
CA ILE A 368 8.12 -15.94 -6.55
C ILE A 368 7.42 -16.57 -5.34
N VAL A 369 7.53 -15.94 -4.17
CA VAL A 369 6.96 -16.45 -2.92
C VAL A 369 5.43 -16.52 -2.97
N GLY A 370 4.77 -15.56 -3.63
CA GLY A 370 3.32 -15.51 -3.74
C GLY A 370 2.85 -15.07 -5.12
N GLY A 371 1.56 -15.32 -5.41
CA GLY A 371 0.96 -14.99 -6.70
C GLY A 371 1.23 -15.99 -7.84
N TRP A 372 1.98 -17.06 -7.59
CA TRP A 372 2.20 -18.17 -8.53
C TRP A 372 0.88 -18.74 -9.09
N LYS A 373 -0.18 -18.77 -8.26
CA LYS A 373 -1.50 -19.30 -8.64
C LYS A 373 -2.21 -18.52 -9.75
N TYR A 374 -1.74 -17.31 -10.08
CA TYR A 374 -2.34 -16.49 -11.13
C TYR A 374 -1.87 -16.84 -12.54
N ILE A 375 -0.75 -17.54 -12.69
CA ILE A 375 -0.21 -17.92 -13.99
C ILE A 375 -0.74 -19.29 -14.43
N ASN A 376 -1.26 -19.33 -15.64
CA ASN A 376 -1.70 -20.52 -16.36
C ASN A 376 -1.74 -20.21 -17.86
N GLN A 377 -2.23 -21.16 -18.65
CA GLN A 377 -2.28 -21.06 -20.11
C GLN A 377 -3.11 -19.87 -20.65
N ARG A 378 -3.97 -19.25 -19.83
CA ARG A 378 -4.79 -18.07 -20.19
C ARG A 378 -4.17 -16.75 -19.73
N THR A 379 -3.17 -16.75 -18.85
CA THR A 379 -2.74 -15.53 -18.15
C THR A 379 -1.29 -15.11 -18.36
N GLY A 380 -0.40 -16.01 -18.80
CA GLY A 380 0.98 -15.65 -19.08
C GLY A 380 1.95 -16.82 -19.06
N GLU A 381 3.23 -16.51 -18.90
CA GLU A 381 4.33 -17.47 -18.83
C GLU A 381 5.17 -17.27 -17.56
N PHE A 382 5.68 -18.39 -17.08
CA PHE A 382 6.75 -18.42 -16.09
C PHE A 382 8.13 -18.46 -16.74
N PHE A 383 9.12 -17.94 -16.03
CA PHE A 383 10.54 -18.24 -16.23
C PHE A 383 11.19 -18.52 -14.87
N HIS A 384 12.26 -19.29 -14.86
CA HIS A 384 13.00 -19.64 -13.65
C HIS A 384 14.22 -18.76 -13.45
N ASP A 385 15.06 -18.68 -14.47
CA ASP A 385 16.33 -17.96 -14.45
C ASP A 385 16.71 -17.48 -15.86
N ILE A 386 17.95 -17.05 -16.06
CA ILE A 386 18.37 -16.50 -17.36
C ILE A 386 18.47 -17.57 -18.46
N HIS A 387 18.65 -18.84 -18.10
CA HIS A 387 18.82 -19.95 -19.03
C HIS A 387 17.51 -20.28 -19.76
N ASP A 388 16.37 -20.23 -19.06
CA ASP A 388 15.05 -20.49 -19.64
C ASP A 388 14.28 -19.21 -20.03
N PHE A 389 14.66 -18.05 -19.48
CA PHE A 389 14.00 -16.75 -19.74
C PHE A 389 13.75 -16.49 -21.21
N LYS A 390 14.76 -16.72 -22.07
CA LYS A 390 14.66 -16.50 -23.52
C LYS A 390 13.56 -17.35 -24.15
N GLN A 391 13.43 -18.61 -23.75
CA GLN A 391 12.42 -19.52 -24.27
C GLN A 391 11.02 -19.14 -23.78
N SER A 392 10.90 -18.78 -22.50
CA SER A 392 9.65 -18.31 -21.91
C SER A 392 9.16 -17.02 -22.56
N LEU A 393 10.07 -16.08 -22.83
CA LEU A 393 9.77 -14.85 -23.56
C LEU A 393 9.25 -15.15 -24.97
N ARG A 394 9.90 -16.06 -25.73
CA ARG A 394 9.38 -16.46 -27.06
C ARG A 394 7.98 -17.05 -26.96
N ARG A 395 7.75 -18.00 -26.06
CA ARG A 395 6.42 -18.61 -25.86
C ARG A 395 5.34 -17.57 -25.55
N LEU A 396 5.67 -16.57 -24.73
CA LEU A 396 4.75 -15.48 -24.40
C LEU A 396 4.42 -14.63 -25.63
N LEU A 397 5.44 -14.21 -26.37
CA LEU A 397 5.28 -13.34 -27.54
C LEU A 397 4.53 -14.06 -28.67
N ASP A 398 4.85 -15.33 -28.92
CA ASP A 398 4.19 -16.16 -29.94
C ASP A 398 2.69 -16.36 -29.63
N ARG A 399 2.31 -16.32 -28.34
CA ARG A 399 0.94 -16.54 -27.86
C ARG A 399 0.24 -15.28 -27.38
N ILE A 400 0.83 -14.10 -27.58
CA ILE A 400 0.40 -12.87 -26.89
C ILE A 400 -1.10 -12.56 -27.09
N ASP A 401 -1.64 -12.82 -28.28
CA ASP A 401 -3.04 -12.57 -28.63
C ASP A 401 -4.02 -13.67 -28.15
N HIS A 402 -3.48 -14.82 -27.75
CA HIS A 402 -4.27 -15.98 -27.29
C HIS A 402 -4.64 -15.87 -25.80
N TYR A 403 -3.82 -15.20 -24.99
CA TYR A 403 -4.12 -15.03 -23.57
C TYR A 403 -5.44 -14.27 -23.36
N LYS A 404 -6.17 -14.68 -22.31
CA LYS A 404 -7.42 -14.07 -21.84
C LYS A 404 -7.35 -13.82 -20.33
N PRO A 405 -6.37 -13.02 -19.86
CA PRO A 405 -6.08 -12.89 -18.44
C PRO A 405 -7.24 -12.30 -17.65
N ARG A 406 -7.93 -11.29 -18.19
CA ARG A 406 -9.07 -10.65 -17.53
C ARG A 406 -10.21 -11.64 -17.28
N GLU A 407 -10.55 -12.41 -18.32
CA GLU A 407 -11.60 -13.43 -18.27
C GLU A 407 -11.35 -14.41 -17.12
N TYR A 408 -10.15 -15.01 -17.09
CA TYR A 408 -9.74 -15.93 -16.03
C TYR A 408 -9.81 -15.30 -14.63
N VAL A 409 -9.25 -14.10 -14.43
CA VAL A 409 -9.20 -13.54 -13.07
C VAL A 409 -10.57 -13.11 -12.57
N THR A 410 -11.47 -12.65 -13.44
CA THR A 410 -12.84 -12.27 -13.04
C THR A 410 -13.72 -13.48 -12.69
N GLU A 411 -13.38 -14.68 -13.17
CA GLU A 411 -14.06 -15.92 -12.80
C GLU A 411 -13.71 -16.40 -11.38
N SER A 412 -12.52 -16.05 -10.87
CA SER A 412 -11.92 -16.72 -9.70
C SER A 412 -11.54 -15.78 -8.54
N TRP A 413 -11.19 -14.53 -8.84
CA TRP A 413 -10.56 -13.61 -7.89
C TRP A 413 -11.34 -12.28 -7.78
N GLY A 414 -10.94 -11.40 -6.87
CA GLY A 414 -11.62 -10.13 -6.61
C GLY A 414 -12.60 -10.21 -5.43
N ASN A 415 -12.99 -9.04 -4.93
CA ASN A 415 -13.73 -8.90 -3.68
C ASN A 415 -14.99 -9.79 -3.63
N ALA A 416 -15.70 -9.88 -4.74
CA ALA A 416 -16.92 -10.67 -4.83
C ALA A 416 -16.72 -12.19 -4.77
N ASN A 417 -15.55 -12.68 -5.19
CA ASN A 417 -15.25 -14.10 -5.27
C ASN A 417 -14.50 -14.61 -4.03
N VAL A 418 -13.52 -13.83 -3.54
CA VAL A 418 -12.69 -14.24 -2.40
C VAL A 418 -13.19 -13.72 -1.05
N GLY A 419 -13.90 -12.60 -1.04
CA GLY A 419 -14.40 -12.03 0.20
C GLY A 419 -15.41 -12.93 0.94
N PRO A 420 -16.32 -13.66 0.27
CA PRO A 420 -17.18 -14.65 0.92
C PRO A 420 -16.38 -15.80 1.55
N GLN A 421 -15.26 -16.19 0.92
CA GLN A 421 -14.36 -17.20 1.47
C GLN A 421 -13.68 -16.70 2.75
N PHE A 422 -13.25 -15.43 2.77
CA PHE A 422 -12.68 -14.82 3.97
C PHE A 422 -13.71 -14.71 5.10
N LEU A 423 -14.94 -14.28 4.79
CA LEU A 423 -16.04 -14.26 5.76
C LEU A 423 -16.28 -15.64 6.37
N LYS A 424 -16.43 -16.66 5.51
CA LYS A 424 -16.63 -18.04 5.95
C LYS A 424 -15.47 -18.55 6.80
N PHE A 425 -14.23 -18.26 6.40
CA PHE A 425 -13.04 -18.62 7.17
C PHE A 425 -13.08 -18.06 8.58
N VAL A 426 -13.48 -16.80 8.76
CA VAL A 426 -13.63 -16.19 10.07
C VAL A 426 -14.75 -16.85 10.87
N GLN A 427 -15.92 -17.04 10.26
CA GLN A 427 -17.09 -17.63 10.93
C GLN A 427 -16.88 -19.08 11.35
N ASP A 428 -16.17 -19.87 10.54
CA ASP A 428 -15.92 -21.29 10.82
C ASP A 428 -14.91 -21.48 11.96
N ASN A 429 -13.94 -20.56 12.12
CA ASN A 429 -12.82 -20.74 13.04
C ASN A 429 -12.92 -19.89 14.31
N TRP A 430 -13.62 -18.75 14.26
CA TRP A 430 -13.76 -17.83 15.39
C TRP A 430 -15.17 -17.20 15.51
N PRO A 431 -16.26 -18.01 15.52
CA PRO A 431 -17.63 -17.50 15.54
C PRO A 431 -17.93 -16.62 16.77
N ASP A 432 -17.30 -16.91 17.91
CA ASP A 432 -17.54 -16.21 19.18
C ASP A 432 -16.58 -15.04 19.42
N ARG A 433 -15.58 -14.83 18.55
CA ARG A 433 -14.57 -13.77 18.71
C ARG A 433 -14.93 -12.47 17.99
N VAL A 434 -15.83 -12.53 17.02
CA VAL A 434 -16.11 -11.41 16.12
C VAL A 434 -17.60 -11.30 15.84
N THR A 435 -18.18 -10.16 16.22
CA THR A 435 -19.55 -9.80 15.80
C THR A 435 -19.51 -9.26 14.38
N ILE A 436 -20.11 -10.00 13.44
CA ILE A 436 -20.25 -9.59 12.04
C ILE A 436 -21.57 -8.81 11.86
N PRO A 437 -21.59 -7.66 11.18
CA PRO A 437 -22.81 -6.93 10.88
C PRO A 437 -23.85 -7.81 10.14
N GLU A 438 -25.12 -7.67 10.51
CA GLU A 438 -26.19 -8.45 9.90
C GLU A 438 -26.28 -8.21 8.37
N GLY A 439 -26.38 -9.30 7.61
CA GLY A 439 -26.45 -9.26 6.15
C GLY A 439 -25.12 -9.01 5.43
N THR A 440 -23.99 -9.03 6.15
CA THR A 440 -22.64 -9.02 5.54
C THR A 440 -22.49 -10.17 4.57
N LYS A 441 -22.05 -9.88 3.35
CA LYS A 441 -21.84 -10.89 2.29
C LYS A 441 -20.39 -11.30 2.16
N TRP A 442 -19.47 -10.37 2.42
CA TRP A 442 -18.05 -10.65 2.35
C TRP A 442 -17.20 -9.73 3.22
N LEU A 443 -15.99 -10.18 3.51
CA LEU A 443 -14.95 -9.40 4.18
C LEU A 443 -13.80 -9.12 3.22
N LYS A 444 -13.15 -7.96 3.35
CA LYS A 444 -11.92 -7.62 2.63
C LYS A 444 -10.97 -6.77 3.49
N PRO A 445 -9.66 -6.80 3.22
CA PRO A 445 -8.75 -5.78 3.74
C PRO A 445 -9.18 -4.39 3.26
N ALA A 446 -9.12 -3.37 4.11
CA ALA A 446 -9.32 -2.00 3.65
C ALA A 446 -8.13 -1.54 2.78
N GLY A 447 -8.41 -0.69 1.79
CA GLY A 447 -7.44 -0.26 0.78
C GLY A 447 -7.12 -1.30 -0.29
N ALA A 448 -7.81 -2.44 -0.27
CA ALA A 448 -7.76 -3.46 -1.31
C ALA A 448 -8.93 -3.39 -2.29
#